data_AF-D2RT89-F1
#
_entry.id   AF-D2RT89-F1
#
_cell.length_a   1.000
_cell.length_b   1.000
_cell.length_c   1.000
_cell.angle_alpha   90.00
_cell.angle_beta   90.00
_cell.angle_gamma   90.00
#
_symmetry.space_group_name_H-M   'P 1'
#
loop_
_entity.id
_entity.type
_entity.pdbx_description
1 polymer ?
#
loop_
_entity_poly.entity_id
_entity_poly.type
_entity_poly.pdbx_seq_one_letter_code
_entity_poly.pdbx_strand_id
1 'polypeptide(L)'
;MTDSAGADDGWFGALESDGPEAAATAVREGAADEPRDWPALAVEAGVVGDEDDYYGALRAATTAAARAAVTEREAADDRQLVHAVRAMDDCTRTANELAERLAEWAGTVDPDAGTGVDYARELASRDETPDAAPDALVSLAERIAGLADEADELREYVERTAPTVAPNLAAMADPVLAARLISLAGGLESLAKKPSGTVQVLGAEDALFAHLRGHAPSPKHGIIYTHDAVRGTHPNERGSAARAVAGKLAIAARVDHYSGELKPELEAELEERIEKIQARTDDGAGDENGGDDDE
;
A
#
# COMPACT_ATOMS: atom_id res chain seq x y z
N MET A 1 8.74 9.39 -54.00
CA MET A 1 9.64 8.54 -53.21
C MET A 1 8.74 7.53 -52.54
N THR A 2 8.78 6.30 -53.04
CA THR A 2 8.04 5.16 -52.48
C THR A 2 8.66 4.82 -51.14
N ASP A 3 7.94 5.07 -50.05
CA ASP A 3 8.25 4.51 -48.73
C ASP A 3 8.12 3.00 -48.84
N SER A 4 9.24 2.30 -49.04
CA SER A 4 9.33 0.87 -48.80
C SER A 4 9.72 0.66 -47.33
N ALA A 5 8.81 1.02 -46.43
CA ALA A 5 8.78 0.39 -45.11
C ALA A 5 8.38 -1.07 -45.37
N GLY A 6 9.38 -1.96 -45.39
CA GLY A 6 9.17 -3.38 -45.63
C GLY A 6 8.28 -3.97 -44.53
N ALA A 7 7.73 -5.17 -44.78
CA ALA A 7 6.94 -5.91 -43.80
C ALA A 7 7.65 -6.18 -42.45
N ASP A 8 8.95 -5.89 -42.38
CA ASP A 8 9.77 -5.85 -41.17
C ASP A 8 9.31 -4.79 -40.15
N ASP A 9 8.51 -3.79 -40.56
CA ASP A 9 8.00 -2.70 -39.70
C ASP A 9 6.67 -3.01 -38.98
N GLY A 10 6.12 -4.21 -39.16
CA GLY A 10 4.91 -4.64 -38.44
C GLY A 10 5.19 -5.20 -37.07
N TRP A 11 4.14 -5.37 -36.25
CA TRP A 11 4.22 -6.05 -34.95
C TRP A 11 4.85 -7.45 -35.01
N PHE A 12 4.96 -8.00 -36.22
CA PHE A 12 5.45 -9.34 -36.50
C PHE A 12 6.60 -9.39 -37.52
N GLY A 13 7.14 -8.23 -37.94
CA GLY A 13 8.21 -8.18 -38.94
C GLY A 13 9.53 -8.83 -38.50
N ALA A 14 9.73 -8.96 -37.18
CA ALA A 14 10.90 -9.61 -36.58
C ALA A 14 10.62 -11.04 -36.05
N LEU A 15 9.51 -11.69 -36.45
CA LEU A 15 9.15 -13.05 -35.98
C LEU A 15 10.04 -14.18 -36.50
N GLU A 16 11.19 -13.91 -37.13
CA GLU A 16 12.12 -14.97 -37.47
C GLU A 16 12.62 -15.67 -36.19
N SER A 17 11.94 -16.77 -35.85
CA SER A 17 12.36 -17.94 -35.05
C SER A 17 12.17 -18.01 -33.52
N ASP A 18 11.76 -16.96 -32.80
CA ASP A 18 11.79 -16.99 -31.32
C ASP A 18 10.45 -17.25 -30.58
N GLY A 19 9.38 -17.62 -31.28
CA GLY A 19 8.12 -18.03 -30.65
C GLY A 19 7.27 -16.88 -30.07
N PRO A 20 6.19 -17.20 -29.32
CA PRO A 20 5.21 -16.21 -28.87
C PRO A 20 5.78 -15.18 -27.87
N GLU A 21 6.88 -15.47 -27.17
CA GLU A 21 7.55 -14.54 -26.28
C GLU A 21 8.21 -13.35 -27.00
N ALA A 22 8.86 -13.57 -28.15
CA ALA A 22 9.43 -12.47 -28.95
C ALA A 22 8.32 -11.56 -29.51
N ALA A 23 7.22 -12.18 -29.94
CA ALA A 23 6.02 -11.48 -30.40
C ALA A 23 5.39 -10.63 -29.27
N ALA A 24 5.43 -11.12 -28.03
CA ALA A 24 4.89 -10.42 -26.88
C ALA A 24 5.64 -9.12 -26.55
N THR A 25 6.97 -9.09 -26.72
CA THR A 25 7.76 -7.87 -26.55
C THR A 25 7.42 -6.84 -27.62
N ALA A 26 7.32 -7.28 -28.89
CA ALA A 26 6.87 -6.41 -29.97
C ALA A 26 5.49 -5.82 -29.64
N VAL A 27 4.52 -6.62 -29.18
CA VAL A 27 3.18 -6.16 -28.75
C VAL A 27 3.23 -5.07 -27.66
N ARG A 28 4.18 -5.15 -26.73
CA ARG A 28 4.29 -4.20 -25.59
C ARG A 28 5.01 -2.91 -25.94
N GLU A 29 6.06 -2.99 -26.74
CA GLU A 29 6.99 -1.87 -26.96
C GLU A 29 6.90 -1.27 -28.36
N GLY A 30 6.38 -2.05 -29.32
CA GLY A 30 6.22 -1.63 -30.71
C GLY A 30 5.14 -0.57 -30.87
N ALA A 31 5.40 0.39 -31.75
CA ALA A 31 4.46 1.42 -32.15
C ALA A 31 4.49 1.58 -33.66
N ALA A 32 3.38 2.05 -34.23
CA ALA A 32 3.29 2.44 -35.63
C ALA A 32 2.63 3.81 -35.73
N ASP A 33 3.18 4.67 -36.58
CA ASP A 33 2.69 6.04 -36.76
C ASP A 33 1.32 6.10 -37.44
N GLU A 34 0.97 5.07 -38.22
CA GLU A 34 -0.30 4.99 -38.94
C GLU A 34 -0.88 3.56 -38.92
N PRO A 35 -2.22 3.41 -38.92
CA PRO A 35 -2.86 2.12 -39.12
C PRO A 35 -2.54 1.57 -40.52
N ARG A 36 -2.09 0.31 -40.59
CA ARG A 36 -1.83 -0.40 -41.86
C ARG A 36 -2.63 -1.71 -41.90
N ASP A 37 -2.74 -2.27 -43.10
CA ASP A 37 -3.32 -3.60 -43.30
C ASP A 37 -2.30 -4.69 -42.91
N TRP A 38 -2.04 -4.79 -41.62
CA TRP A 38 -1.06 -5.71 -41.04
C TRP A 38 -1.30 -7.18 -41.39
N PRO A 39 -2.54 -7.70 -41.44
CA PRO A 39 -2.80 -9.07 -41.91
C PRO A 39 -2.30 -9.29 -43.34
N ALA A 40 -2.70 -8.42 -44.29
CA ALA A 40 -2.30 -8.55 -45.69
C ALA A 40 -0.78 -8.43 -45.85
N LEU A 41 -0.16 -7.45 -45.19
CA LEU A 41 1.29 -7.26 -45.22
C LEU A 41 2.06 -8.45 -44.64
N ALA A 42 1.55 -9.09 -43.58
CA ALA A 42 2.19 -10.27 -42.99
C ALA A 42 2.11 -11.50 -43.90
N VAL A 43 1.01 -11.67 -44.64
CA VAL A 43 0.86 -12.72 -45.66
C VAL A 43 1.75 -12.45 -46.87
N GLU A 44 1.77 -11.21 -47.39
CA GLU A 44 2.64 -10.81 -48.51
C GLU A 44 4.13 -11.00 -48.20
N ALA A 45 4.52 -10.81 -46.94
CA ALA A 45 5.86 -11.03 -46.45
C ALA A 45 6.23 -12.49 -46.21
N GLY A 46 5.24 -13.40 -46.23
CA GLY A 46 5.43 -14.81 -45.94
C GLY A 46 5.68 -15.13 -44.46
N VAL A 47 5.34 -14.22 -43.55
CA VAL A 47 5.45 -14.43 -42.09
C VAL A 47 4.40 -15.43 -41.61
N VAL A 48 3.22 -15.44 -42.24
CA VAL A 48 2.08 -16.31 -41.95
C VAL A 48 1.46 -16.84 -43.25
N GLY A 49 0.76 -17.97 -43.19
CA GLY A 49 0.21 -18.64 -44.37
C GLY A 49 -1.03 -17.96 -44.94
N ASP A 50 -1.87 -17.42 -44.07
CA ASP A 50 -3.10 -16.68 -44.40
C ASP A 50 -3.50 -15.73 -43.26
N GLU A 51 -4.62 -15.04 -43.43
CA GLU A 51 -5.15 -14.12 -42.41
C GLU A 51 -5.63 -14.84 -41.14
N ASP A 52 -6.09 -16.09 -41.22
CA ASP A 52 -6.50 -16.85 -40.04
C ASP A 52 -5.29 -17.20 -39.17
N ASP A 53 -4.18 -17.61 -39.80
CA ASP A 53 -2.87 -17.82 -39.17
C ASP A 53 -2.36 -16.52 -38.51
N TYR A 54 -2.53 -15.37 -39.17
CA TYR A 54 -2.21 -14.06 -38.61
C TYR A 54 -2.95 -13.80 -37.29
N TYR A 55 -4.28 -13.93 -37.29
CA TYR A 55 -5.07 -13.67 -36.09
C TYR A 55 -4.81 -14.70 -34.98
N GLY A 56 -4.48 -15.95 -35.35
CA GLY A 56 -4.00 -16.97 -34.43
C GLY A 56 -2.71 -16.57 -33.73
N ALA A 57 -1.71 -16.12 -34.49
CA ALA A 57 -0.43 -15.64 -33.98
C ALA A 57 -0.60 -14.37 -33.12
N LEU A 58 -1.39 -13.40 -33.57
CA LEU A 58 -1.70 -12.19 -32.83
C LEU A 58 -2.37 -12.49 -31.49
N ARG A 59 -3.34 -13.42 -31.46
CA ARG A 59 -3.98 -13.84 -30.21
C ARG A 59 -2.98 -14.48 -29.24
N ALA A 60 -2.08 -15.33 -29.74
CA ALA A 60 -1.05 -15.96 -28.92
C ALA A 60 -0.09 -14.91 -28.34
N ALA A 61 0.42 -14.01 -29.18
CA ALA A 61 1.33 -12.93 -28.80
C ALA A 61 0.71 -11.96 -27.78
N THR A 62 -0.52 -11.50 -28.02
CA THR A 62 -1.23 -10.61 -27.09
C THR A 62 -1.53 -11.29 -25.75
N THR A 63 -1.86 -12.58 -25.75
CA THR A 63 -2.06 -13.34 -24.51
C THR A 63 -0.75 -13.50 -23.73
N ALA A 64 0.36 -13.79 -24.43
CA ALA A 64 1.69 -13.89 -23.82
C ALA A 64 2.14 -12.53 -23.25
N ALA A 65 1.96 -11.44 -24.01
CA ALA A 65 2.23 -10.07 -23.57
C ALA A 65 1.43 -9.69 -22.33
N ALA A 66 0.12 -9.98 -22.32
CA ALA A 66 -0.73 -9.72 -21.17
C ALA A 66 -0.27 -10.50 -19.92
N ARG A 67 0.07 -11.79 -20.08
CA ARG A 67 0.59 -12.61 -18.97
C ARG A 67 1.92 -12.10 -18.44
N ALA A 68 2.84 -11.71 -19.33
CA ALA A 68 4.12 -11.14 -18.96
C ALA A 68 3.94 -9.83 -18.18
N ALA A 69 3.11 -8.91 -18.69
CA ALA A 69 2.82 -7.65 -18.03
C ALA A 69 2.15 -7.82 -16.66
N VAL A 70 1.23 -8.79 -16.52
CA VAL A 70 0.63 -9.12 -15.22
C VAL A 70 1.67 -9.68 -14.26
N THR A 71 2.52 -10.60 -14.72
CA THR A 71 3.55 -11.22 -13.87
C THR A 71 4.56 -10.20 -13.37
N GLU A 72 5.04 -9.33 -14.26
CA GLU A 72 5.95 -8.24 -13.93
C GLU A 72 5.32 -7.28 -12.91
N ARG A 73 4.05 -6.91 -13.10
CA ARG A 73 3.36 -6.03 -12.17
C ARG A 73 3.15 -6.67 -10.80
N GLU A 74 2.74 -7.93 -10.73
CA GLU A 74 2.54 -8.64 -9.45
C GLU A 74 3.87 -8.92 -8.71
N ALA A 75 4.96 -9.08 -9.46
CA ALA A 75 6.30 -9.26 -8.89
C ALA A 75 6.95 -7.94 -8.40
N ALA A 76 6.37 -6.78 -8.71
CA ALA A 76 6.93 -5.50 -8.31
C ALA A 76 7.04 -5.39 -6.78
N ASP A 77 8.13 -4.79 -6.29
CA ASP A 77 8.42 -4.75 -4.85
C ASP A 77 7.34 -3.99 -4.06
N ASP A 78 6.71 -2.98 -4.66
CA ASP A 78 5.59 -2.27 -4.05
C ASP A 78 4.36 -3.17 -3.89
N ARG A 79 4.13 -4.13 -4.79
CA ARG A 79 3.08 -5.14 -4.65
C ARG A 79 3.36 -6.08 -3.49
N GLN A 80 4.60 -6.56 -3.36
CA GLN A 80 4.98 -7.40 -2.22
C GLN A 80 4.79 -6.67 -0.89
N LEU A 81 5.13 -5.37 -0.85
CA LEU A 81 4.88 -4.52 0.32
C LEU A 81 3.39 -4.40 0.65
N VAL A 82 2.52 -4.26 -0.36
CA VAL A 82 1.07 -4.24 -0.19
C VAL A 82 0.54 -5.56 0.36
N HIS A 83 1.06 -6.69 -0.11
CA HIS A 83 0.67 -8.00 0.41
C HIS A 83 1.11 -8.19 1.86
N ALA A 84 2.35 -7.84 2.19
CA ALA A 84 2.89 -7.97 3.54
C ALA A 84 2.11 -7.14 4.57
N VAL A 85 1.83 -5.85 4.28
CA VAL A 85 1.11 -4.99 5.23
C VAL A 85 -0.34 -5.43 5.46
N ARG A 86 -1.01 -5.96 4.44
CA ARG A 86 -2.37 -6.50 4.56
C ARG A 86 -2.39 -7.80 5.38
N ALA A 87 -1.45 -8.70 5.10
CA ALA A 87 -1.29 -9.92 5.87
C ALA A 87 -0.96 -9.63 7.34
N MET A 88 -0.09 -8.65 7.60
CA MET A 88 0.25 -8.19 8.95
C MET A 88 -1.00 -7.68 9.69
N ASP A 89 -1.81 -6.85 9.03
CA ASP A 89 -3.07 -6.33 9.60
C ASP A 89 -4.08 -7.46 9.88
N ASP A 90 -4.22 -8.43 8.97
CA ASP A 90 -5.12 -9.56 9.15
C ASP A 90 -4.66 -10.51 10.28
N CYS A 91 -3.36 -10.77 10.38
CA CYS A 91 -2.79 -11.56 11.47
C CYS A 91 -3.01 -10.86 12.81
N THR A 92 -2.69 -9.57 12.89
CA THR A 92 -2.89 -8.75 14.10
C THR A 92 -4.37 -8.75 14.53
N ARG A 93 -5.28 -8.49 13.59
CA ARG A 93 -6.72 -8.46 13.87
C ARG A 93 -7.23 -9.82 14.34
N THR A 94 -6.87 -10.88 13.64
CA THR A 94 -7.31 -12.25 13.98
C THR A 94 -6.75 -12.69 15.33
N ALA A 95 -5.48 -12.39 15.62
CA ALA A 95 -4.86 -12.68 16.91
C ALA A 95 -5.62 -11.98 18.06
N ASN A 96 -5.94 -10.69 17.90
CA ASN A 96 -6.69 -9.94 18.91
C ASN A 96 -8.12 -10.47 19.11
N GLU A 97 -8.86 -10.72 18.03
CA GLU A 97 -10.23 -11.28 18.11
C GLU A 97 -10.24 -12.65 18.80
N LEU A 98 -9.26 -13.50 18.52
CA LEU A 98 -9.12 -14.81 19.17
C LEU A 98 -8.63 -14.69 20.61
N ALA A 99 -7.75 -13.74 20.92
CA ALA A 99 -7.27 -13.48 22.28
C ALA A 99 -8.40 -13.05 23.22
N GLU A 100 -9.36 -12.27 22.72
CA GLU A 100 -10.59 -11.96 23.48
C GLU A 100 -11.38 -13.24 23.80
N ARG A 101 -11.51 -14.16 22.85
CA ARG A 101 -12.19 -15.45 23.08
C ARG A 101 -11.44 -16.37 24.02
N LEU A 102 -10.10 -16.37 23.93
CA LEU A 102 -9.25 -17.11 24.85
C LEU A 102 -9.43 -16.60 26.28
N ALA A 103 -9.42 -15.29 26.50
CA ALA A 103 -9.59 -14.69 27.82
C ALA A 103 -10.95 -15.07 28.45
N GLU A 104 -12.05 -14.96 27.70
CA GLU A 104 -13.38 -15.35 28.15
C GLU A 104 -13.45 -16.84 28.54
N TRP A 105 -12.85 -17.72 27.73
CA TRP A 105 -12.85 -19.15 28.02
C TRP A 105 -11.94 -19.49 29.20
N ALA A 106 -10.74 -18.92 29.24
CA ALA A 106 -9.79 -19.11 30.34
C ALA A 106 -10.37 -18.67 31.67
N GLY A 107 -11.12 -17.57 31.72
CA GLY A 107 -11.83 -17.11 32.92
C GLY A 107 -12.84 -18.12 33.49
N THR A 108 -13.32 -19.09 32.71
CA THR A 108 -14.23 -20.15 33.21
C THR A 108 -13.50 -21.27 33.94
N VAL A 109 -12.20 -21.43 33.70
CA VAL A 109 -11.37 -22.50 34.28
C VAL A 109 -10.34 -21.96 35.28
N ASP A 110 -9.92 -20.71 35.12
CA ASP A 110 -8.97 -19.99 35.95
C ASP A 110 -9.49 -18.56 36.22
N PRO A 111 -9.95 -18.25 37.44
CA PRO A 111 -10.40 -16.91 37.81
C PRO A 111 -9.33 -15.82 37.69
N ASP A 112 -8.05 -16.20 37.69
CA ASP A 112 -6.90 -15.29 37.57
C ASP A 112 -6.35 -15.24 36.13
N ALA A 113 -7.11 -15.73 35.13
CA ALA A 113 -6.72 -15.68 33.74
C ALA A 113 -6.44 -14.25 33.24
N GLY A 114 -5.37 -14.10 32.46
CA GLY A 114 -5.00 -12.85 31.81
C GLY A 114 -5.85 -12.53 30.58
N THR A 115 -5.49 -11.46 29.88
CA THR A 115 -6.19 -11.01 28.67
C THR A 115 -5.22 -10.66 27.55
N GLY A 116 -5.72 -10.65 26.31
CA GLY A 116 -4.95 -10.22 25.15
C GLY A 116 -3.90 -11.24 24.69
N VAL A 117 -3.11 -10.82 23.70
CA VAL A 117 -2.09 -11.65 23.05
C VAL A 117 -0.97 -12.04 24.02
N ASP A 118 -0.61 -11.16 24.96
CA ASP A 118 0.44 -11.45 25.95
C ASP A 118 0.08 -12.64 26.84
N TYR A 119 -1.18 -12.72 27.27
CA TYR A 119 -1.68 -13.88 28.00
C TYR A 119 -1.66 -15.16 27.14
N ALA A 120 -1.99 -15.06 25.86
CA ALA A 120 -1.90 -16.19 24.95
C ALA A 120 -0.45 -16.70 24.79
N ARG A 121 0.52 -15.80 24.66
CA ARG A 121 1.96 -16.13 24.60
C ARG A 121 2.45 -16.76 25.91
N GLU A 122 2.03 -16.21 27.05
CA GLU A 122 2.36 -16.79 28.35
C GLU A 122 1.81 -18.22 28.46
N LEU A 123 0.53 -18.40 28.17
CA LEU A 123 -0.12 -19.71 28.27
C LEU A 123 0.45 -20.74 27.29
N ALA A 124 0.83 -20.32 26.08
CA ALA A 124 1.48 -21.18 25.08
C ALA A 124 2.91 -21.60 25.47
N SER A 125 3.58 -20.86 26.35
CA SER A 125 4.97 -21.11 26.78
C SER A 125 5.08 -21.82 28.13
N ARG A 126 3.96 -22.11 28.81
CA ARG A 126 3.97 -22.85 30.08
C ARG A 126 4.28 -24.34 29.84
N ASP A 127 5.30 -24.86 30.53
CA ASP A 127 5.67 -26.28 30.51
C ASP A 127 4.62 -27.19 31.18
N GLU A 128 3.86 -26.65 32.13
CA GLU A 128 2.77 -27.36 32.82
C GLU A 128 1.44 -26.66 32.49
N THR A 129 0.56 -27.37 31.77
CA THR A 129 -0.86 -27.02 31.68
C THR A 129 -1.42 -26.91 33.09
N PRO A 130 -2.13 -25.82 33.45
CA PRO A 130 -2.90 -25.81 34.69
C PRO A 130 -3.74 -27.09 34.75
N ASP A 131 -3.77 -27.80 35.88
CA ASP A 131 -4.48 -29.09 36.02
C ASP A 131 -5.97 -29.03 35.60
N ALA A 132 -6.54 -27.82 35.56
CA ALA A 132 -7.91 -27.54 35.15
C ALA A 132 -8.08 -27.00 33.70
N ALA A 133 -7.01 -26.64 33.01
CA ALA A 133 -7.07 -26.08 31.66
C ALA A 133 -7.19 -27.20 30.61
N PRO A 134 -8.23 -27.18 29.75
CA PRO A 134 -8.35 -28.16 28.67
C PRO A 134 -7.21 -28.02 27.66
N ASP A 135 -6.71 -29.13 27.10
CA ASP A 135 -5.71 -29.11 26.01
C ASP A 135 -6.11 -28.20 24.84
N ALA A 136 -7.41 -28.12 24.57
CA ALA A 136 -7.96 -27.27 23.52
C ALA A 136 -7.78 -25.76 23.78
N LEU A 137 -7.69 -25.35 25.05
CA LEU A 137 -7.46 -23.97 25.47
C LEU A 137 -6.00 -23.57 25.23
N VAL A 138 -5.06 -24.46 25.55
CA VAL A 138 -3.63 -24.26 25.22
C VAL A 138 -3.41 -24.26 23.71
N SER A 139 -4.02 -25.19 22.97
CA SER A 139 -3.93 -25.20 21.51
C SER A 139 -4.46 -23.92 20.86
N LEU A 140 -5.49 -23.30 21.43
CA LEU A 140 -5.97 -22.00 20.98
C LEU A 140 -4.93 -20.90 21.27
N ALA A 141 -4.34 -20.89 22.47
CA ALA A 141 -3.29 -19.94 22.85
C ALA A 141 -2.06 -20.03 21.93
N GLU A 142 -1.61 -21.23 21.60
CA GLU A 142 -0.50 -21.47 20.65
C GLU A 142 -0.78 -20.86 19.27
N ARG A 143 -2.01 -21.03 18.76
CA ARG A 143 -2.41 -20.46 17.46
C ARG A 143 -2.45 -18.94 17.49
N ILE A 144 -2.91 -18.35 18.61
CA ILE A 144 -2.92 -16.90 18.80
C ILE A 144 -1.50 -16.36 18.85
N ALA A 145 -0.62 -17.00 19.63
CA ALA A 145 0.79 -16.66 19.71
C ALA A 145 1.45 -16.74 18.32
N GLY A 146 1.23 -17.83 17.58
CA GLY A 146 1.77 -17.97 16.22
C GLY A 146 1.27 -16.90 15.24
N LEU A 147 0.01 -16.48 15.32
CA LEU A 147 -0.51 -15.36 14.51
C LEU A 147 0.12 -14.01 14.89
N ALA A 148 0.37 -13.79 16.18
CA ALA A 148 1.03 -12.59 16.66
C ALA A 148 2.50 -12.55 16.24
N ASP A 149 3.20 -13.69 16.33
CA ASP A 149 4.60 -13.80 15.92
C ASP A 149 4.73 -13.63 14.39
N GLU A 150 3.83 -14.19 13.59
CA GLU A 150 3.76 -13.94 12.14
C GLU A 150 3.52 -12.45 11.82
N ALA A 151 2.67 -11.77 12.59
CA ALA A 151 2.45 -10.34 12.42
C ALA A 151 3.72 -9.53 12.72
N ASP A 152 4.51 -9.93 13.72
CA ASP A 152 5.79 -9.31 14.06
C ASP A 152 6.84 -9.57 12.96
N GLU A 153 6.93 -10.79 12.42
CA GLU A 153 7.80 -11.13 11.29
C GLU A 153 7.44 -10.33 10.02
N LEU A 154 6.14 -10.19 9.72
CA LEU A 154 5.68 -9.38 8.59
C LEU A 154 5.95 -7.89 8.79
N ARG A 155 5.89 -7.39 10.02
CA ARG A 155 6.30 -6.02 10.35
C ARG A 155 7.78 -5.82 10.06
N GLU A 156 8.65 -6.70 10.54
CA GLU A 156 10.09 -6.62 10.27
C GLU A 156 10.39 -6.66 8.76
N TYR A 157 9.66 -7.49 8.02
CA TYR A 157 9.74 -7.52 6.56
C TYR A 157 9.36 -6.17 5.93
N VAL A 158 8.26 -5.56 6.37
CA VAL A 158 7.82 -4.23 5.91
C VAL A 158 8.86 -3.16 6.25
N GLU A 159 9.41 -3.19 7.47
CA GLU A 159 10.42 -2.23 7.94
C GLU A 159 11.71 -2.28 7.13
N ARG A 160 12.13 -3.47 6.69
CA ARG A 160 13.28 -3.65 5.80
C ARG A 160 12.99 -3.27 4.34
N THR A 161 11.77 -3.52 3.87
CA THR A 161 11.43 -3.42 2.44
C THR A 161 10.91 -2.05 2.04
N ALA A 162 10.13 -1.37 2.90
CA ALA A 162 9.58 -0.06 2.54
C ALA A 162 10.66 0.98 2.19
N PRO A 163 11.81 1.08 2.88
CA PRO A 163 12.86 2.03 2.52
C PRO A 163 13.53 1.76 1.17
N THR A 164 13.51 0.50 0.69
CA THR A 164 14.06 0.16 -0.63
C THR A 164 13.08 0.49 -1.76
N VAL A 165 11.78 0.39 -1.48
CA VAL A 165 10.70 0.66 -2.45
C VAL A 165 10.34 2.14 -2.53
N ALA A 166 10.27 2.80 -1.38
CA ALA A 166 9.78 4.17 -1.25
C ALA A 166 10.59 4.91 -0.16
N PRO A 167 11.88 5.23 -0.44
CA PRO A 167 12.78 5.80 0.56
C PRO A 167 12.29 7.12 1.15
N ASN A 168 11.66 8.00 0.34
CA ASN A 168 11.17 9.28 0.83
C ASN A 168 9.91 9.13 1.68
N LEU A 169 8.97 8.26 1.29
CA LEU A 169 7.80 7.95 2.10
C LEU A 169 8.20 7.29 3.43
N ALA A 170 9.12 6.33 3.41
CA ALA A 170 9.55 5.62 4.62
C ALA A 170 10.28 6.57 5.61
N ALA A 171 11.08 7.50 5.11
CA ALA A 171 11.72 8.53 5.96
C ALA A 171 10.66 9.43 6.62
N MET A 172 9.72 9.97 5.84
CA MET A 172 8.75 10.93 6.37
C MET A 172 7.59 10.31 7.14
N ALA A 173 7.17 9.09 6.84
CA ALA A 173 5.97 8.48 7.41
C ALA A 173 6.26 7.32 8.34
N ASP A 174 7.51 6.86 8.49
CA ASP A 174 7.85 5.51 8.93
C ASP A 174 7.52 4.40 7.89
N PRO A 175 8.23 3.25 7.93
CA PRO A 175 8.01 2.16 6.99
C PRO A 175 6.58 1.59 6.96
N VAL A 176 5.92 1.50 8.11
CA VAL A 176 4.62 0.83 8.24
C VAL A 176 3.50 1.72 7.70
N LEU A 177 3.48 2.99 8.05
CA LEU A 177 2.53 3.96 7.50
C LEU A 177 2.79 4.19 6.01
N ALA A 178 4.04 4.23 5.55
CA ALA A 178 4.36 4.28 4.13
C ALA A 178 3.74 3.09 3.38
N ALA A 179 3.94 1.87 3.87
CA ALA A 179 3.33 0.66 3.30
C ALA A 179 1.79 0.71 3.31
N ARG A 180 1.19 1.18 4.41
CA ARG A 180 -0.28 1.36 4.50
C ARG A 180 -0.80 2.36 3.47
N LEU A 181 -0.12 3.48 3.25
CA LEU A 181 -0.50 4.48 2.25
C LEU A 181 -0.44 3.91 0.83
N ILE A 182 0.63 3.17 0.51
CA ILE A 182 0.78 2.47 -0.77
C ILE A 182 -0.35 1.44 -0.94
N SER A 183 -0.66 0.67 0.09
CA SER A 183 -1.74 -0.34 0.09
C SER A 183 -3.13 0.26 -0.09
N LEU A 184 -3.45 1.35 0.60
CA LEU A 184 -4.71 2.08 0.46
C LEU A 184 -4.83 2.74 -0.92
N ALA A 185 -3.71 3.14 -1.51
CA ALA A 185 -3.70 3.71 -2.85
C ALA A 185 -3.79 2.68 -3.97
N GLY A 186 -3.46 1.41 -3.69
CA GLY A 186 -3.43 0.32 -4.66
C GLY A 186 -2.06 0.09 -5.33
N GLY A 187 -1.01 0.73 -4.81
CA GLY A 187 0.37 0.69 -5.35
C GLY A 187 1.02 2.07 -5.33
N LEU A 188 2.35 2.11 -5.50
CA LEU A 188 3.14 3.34 -5.40
C LEU A 188 2.83 4.31 -6.55
N GLU A 189 2.69 3.78 -7.77
CA GLU A 189 2.26 4.54 -8.95
C GLU A 189 0.89 5.22 -8.71
N SER A 190 -0.07 4.46 -8.15
CA SER A 190 -1.41 4.97 -7.87
C SER A 190 -1.38 6.04 -6.79
N LEU A 191 -0.48 5.92 -5.80
CA LEU A 191 -0.28 6.94 -4.76
C LEU A 191 0.33 8.22 -5.35
N ALA A 192 1.35 8.10 -6.21
CA ALA A 192 2.01 9.24 -6.87
C ALA A 192 1.05 10.11 -7.69
N LYS A 193 0.03 9.48 -8.29
CA LYS A 193 -1.03 10.14 -9.07
C LYS A 193 -2.10 10.83 -8.21
N LYS A 194 -2.18 10.55 -6.90
CA LYS A 194 -3.20 11.16 -6.04
C LYS A 194 -2.85 12.62 -5.70
N PRO A 195 -3.86 13.50 -5.61
CA PRO A 195 -3.67 14.84 -5.06
C PRO A 195 -3.50 14.78 -3.54
N SER A 196 -2.86 15.79 -2.96
CA SER A 196 -2.62 15.88 -1.50
C SER A 196 -3.91 15.76 -0.68
N GLY A 197 -5.01 16.37 -1.13
CA GLY A 197 -6.30 16.28 -0.45
C GLY A 197 -6.86 14.85 -0.37
N THR A 198 -6.59 14.00 -1.38
CA THR A 198 -6.93 12.56 -1.32
C THR A 198 -6.00 11.84 -0.35
N VAL A 199 -4.68 12.06 -0.43
CA VAL A 199 -3.69 11.46 0.48
C VAL A 199 -4.04 11.79 1.95
N GLN A 200 -4.51 13.00 2.21
CA GLN A 200 -4.92 13.46 3.55
C GLN A 200 -6.01 12.59 4.18
N VAL A 201 -6.93 12.05 3.37
CA VAL A 201 -8.13 11.34 3.84
C VAL A 201 -8.16 9.86 3.46
N LEU A 202 -7.06 9.30 2.94
CA LEU A 202 -6.94 7.86 2.69
C LEU A 202 -7.19 7.07 3.98
N GLY A 203 -8.05 6.04 3.94
CA GLY A 203 -8.48 5.28 5.12
C GLY A 203 -9.64 5.90 5.90
N ALA A 204 -10.21 7.03 5.44
CA ALA A 204 -11.43 7.64 5.99
C ALA A 204 -12.54 7.74 4.94
N GLU A 205 -12.58 6.80 4.00
CA GLU A 205 -13.51 6.78 2.86
C GLU A 205 -14.97 6.83 3.31
N ASP A 206 -15.34 6.05 4.33
CA ASP A 206 -16.72 6.04 4.83
C ASP A 206 -17.18 7.41 5.34
N ALA A 207 -16.33 8.09 6.13
CA ALA A 207 -16.61 9.43 6.63
C ALA A 207 -16.62 10.47 5.49
N LEU A 208 -15.70 10.34 4.53
CA LEU A 208 -15.66 11.20 3.34
C LEU A 208 -16.93 11.03 2.50
N PHE A 209 -17.37 9.80 2.25
CA PHE A 209 -18.58 9.53 1.48
C PHE A 209 -19.84 9.99 2.22
N ALA A 210 -19.90 9.85 3.55
CA ALA A 210 -20.98 10.42 4.35
C ALA A 210 -21.02 11.95 4.21
N HIS A 211 -19.87 12.62 4.22
CA HIS A 211 -19.77 14.06 4.00
C HIS A 211 -20.21 14.49 2.61
N LEU A 212 -19.74 13.81 1.56
CA LEU A 212 -20.11 14.11 0.17
C LEU A 212 -21.62 13.94 -0.08
N ARG A 213 -22.28 13.08 0.71
CA ARG A 213 -23.74 12.92 0.69
C ARG A 213 -24.47 13.94 1.58
N GLY A 214 -23.77 14.81 2.31
CA GLY A 214 -24.34 15.81 3.21
C GLY A 214 -24.78 15.29 4.58
N HIS A 215 -24.34 14.10 4.99
CA HIS A 215 -24.78 13.46 6.25
C HIS A 215 -23.81 13.67 7.41
N ALA A 216 -22.60 14.18 7.15
CA ALA A 216 -21.56 14.40 8.16
C ALA A 216 -20.61 15.54 7.75
N PRO A 217 -19.84 16.11 8.70
CA PRO A 217 -18.69 16.95 8.38
C PRO A 217 -17.59 16.18 7.64
N SER A 218 -16.75 16.87 6.85
CA SER A 218 -15.61 16.24 6.19
C SER A 218 -14.60 15.72 7.21
N PRO A 219 -14.02 14.51 7.01
CA PRO A 219 -12.90 14.06 7.83
C PRO A 219 -11.71 15.02 7.65
N LYS A 220 -11.02 15.31 8.76
CA LYS A 220 -9.82 16.16 8.76
C LYS A 220 -8.56 15.40 8.33
N HIS A 221 -8.56 14.08 8.52
CA HIS A 221 -7.44 13.19 8.25
C HIS A 221 -7.96 11.74 8.18
N GLY A 222 -7.28 10.90 7.40
CA GLY A 222 -7.44 9.46 7.39
C GLY A 222 -6.33 8.78 8.18
N ILE A 223 -5.71 7.76 7.59
CA ILE A 223 -4.66 6.95 8.23
C ILE A 223 -3.46 7.80 8.68
N ILE A 224 -3.17 8.92 8.02
CA ILE A 224 -2.09 9.85 8.40
C ILE A 224 -2.28 10.46 9.80
N TYR A 225 -3.44 10.26 10.44
CA TYR A 225 -3.63 10.58 11.85
C TYR A 225 -2.66 9.83 12.78
N THR A 226 -2.18 8.64 12.38
CA THR A 226 -1.24 7.85 13.19
C THR A 226 0.15 8.48 13.25
N HIS A 227 0.48 9.37 12.31
CA HIS A 227 1.75 10.07 12.28
C HIS A 227 1.89 11.03 13.47
N ASP A 228 3.04 11.03 14.14
CA ASP A 228 3.31 11.85 15.33
C ASP A 228 3.11 13.34 15.12
N ALA A 229 3.59 13.90 14.00
CA ALA A 229 3.32 15.28 13.60
C ALA A 229 1.83 15.66 13.57
N VAL A 230 0.92 14.72 13.30
CA VAL A 230 -0.53 14.96 13.31
C VAL A 230 -1.11 14.69 14.69
N ARG A 231 -0.84 13.51 15.28
CA ARG A 231 -1.39 13.09 16.57
C ARG A 231 -0.94 13.99 17.72
N GLY A 232 0.35 14.35 17.72
CA GLY A 232 1.01 15.19 18.71
C GLY A 232 0.69 16.68 18.59
N THR A 233 0.07 17.12 17.48
CA THR A 233 -0.36 18.51 17.30
C THR A 233 -1.68 18.79 18.03
N HIS A 234 -1.80 20.00 18.58
CA HIS A 234 -3.00 20.49 19.27
C HIS A 234 -4.28 20.29 18.41
N PRO A 235 -5.42 19.85 18.99
CA PRO A 235 -6.63 19.50 18.23
C PRO A 235 -7.12 20.54 17.21
N ASN A 236 -6.96 21.83 17.53
CA ASN A 236 -7.35 22.93 16.63
C ASN A 236 -6.46 23.02 15.38
N GLU A 237 -5.19 22.63 15.49
CA GLU A 237 -4.19 22.69 14.42
C GLU A 237 -3.95 21.35 13.71
N ARG A 238 -4.56 20.24 14.17
CA ARG A 238 -4.43 18.92 13.52
C ARG A 238 -4.80 18.92 12.04
N GLY A 239 -5.78 19.72 11.64
CA GLY A 239 -6.14 19.87 10.23
C GLY A 239 -5.04 20.57 9.42
N SER A 240 -4.34 21.53 10.02
CA SER A 240 -3.17 22.20 9.43
C SER A 240 -2.00 21.23 9.28
N ALA A 241 -1.70 20.47 10.34
CA ALA A 241 -0.65 19.45 10.33
C ALA A 241 -0.92 18.34 9.31
N ALA A 242 -2.14 17.79 9.29
CA ALA A 242 -2.54 16.76 8.33
C ALA A 242 -2.39 17.22 6.87
N ARG A 243 -2.74 18.48 6.55
CA ARG A 243 -2.51 19.05 5.21
C ARG A 243 -1.04 19.16 4.88
N ALA A 244 -0.20 19.57 5.83
CA ALA A 244 1.25 19.68 5.62
C ALA A 244 1.88 18.30 5.34
N VAL A 245 1.58 17.32 6.19
CA VAL A 245 2.01 15.92 6.05
C VAL A 245 1.56 15.36 4.71
N ALA A 246 0.26 15.42 4.39
CA ALA A 246 -0.28 14.90 3.13
C ALA A 246 0.33 15.58 1.89
N GLY A 247 0.65 16.88 1.99
CA GLY A 247 1.31 17.63 0.93
C GLY A 247 2.70 17.08 0.62
N LYS A 248 3.50 16.86 1.66
CA LYS A 248 4.87 16.33 1.53
C LYS A 248 4.88 14.87 1.12
N LEU A 249 4.02 14.03 1.69
CA LEU A 249 3.87 12.63 1.29
C LEU A 249 3.45 12.48 -0.18
N ALA A 250 2.58 13.35 -0.70
CA ALA A 250 2.22 13.33 -2.12
C ALA A 250 3.39 13.71 -3.05
N ILE A 251 4.32 14.56 -2.59
CA ILE A 251 5.55 14.87 -3.33
C ILE A 251 6.52 13.68 -3.23
N ALA A 252 6.71 13.13 -2.03
CA ALA A 252 7.51 11.95 -1.76
C ALA A 252 7.15 10.79 -2.69
N ALA A 253 5.86 10.44 -2.74
CA ALA A 253 5.37 9.35 -3.56
C ALA A 253 5.71 9.53 -5.06
N ARG A 254 5.72 10.78 -5.56
CA ARG A 254 6.12 11.07 -6.94
C ARG A 254 7.62 10.93 -7.13
N VAL A 255 8.42 11.39 -6.18
CA VAL A 255 9.87 11.23 -6.24
C VAL A 255 10.25 9.76 -6.17
N ASP A 256 9.68 9.01 -5.22
CA ASP A 256 9.88 7.56 -5.07
C ASP A 256 9.50 6.82 -6.36
N HIS A 257 8.34 7.13 -6.95
CA HIS A 257 7.88 6.44 -8.16
C HIS A 257 8.68 6.79 -9.43
N TYR A 258 9.00 8.07 -9.66
CA TYR A 258 9.60 8.52 -10.93
C TYR A 258 11.12 8.61 -10.92
N SER A 259 11.74 8.69 -9.73
CA SER A 259 13.18 8.87 -9.56
C SER A 259 13.81 7.80 -8.66
N GLY A 260 13.12 7.38 -7.61
CA GLY A 260 13.65 6.43 -6.62
C GLY A 260 14.77 6.99 -5.73
N GLU A 261 15.18 8.25 -5.93
CA GLU A 261 16.24 8.89 -5.15
C GLU A 261 15.69 9.42 -3.83
N LEU A 262 16.40 9.16 -2.73
CA LEU A 262 16.13 9.78 -1.43
C LEU A 262 16.44 11.29 -1.49
N LYS A 263 15.50 12.11 -1.03
CA LYS A 263 15.59 13.57 -0.92
C LYS A 263 15.34 14.02 0.52
N PRO A 264 16.40 14.10 1.35
CA PRO A 264 16.30 14.50 2.75
C PRO A 264 15.67 15.89 2.95
N GLU A 265 15.71 16.74 1.93
CA GLU A 265 15.12 18.08 1.97
C GLU A 265 13.60 18.04 2.18
N LEU A 266 12.92 16.98 1.70
CA LEU A 266 11.46 16.85 1.87
C LEU A 266 11.06 16.68 3.34
N GLU A 267 11.85 15.90 4.08
CA GLU A 267 11.67 15.66 5.51
C GLU A 267 11.96 16.94 6.31
N ALA A 268 13.09 17.59 6.05
CA ALA A 268 13.44 18.86 6.70
C ALA A 268 12.37 19.96 6.46
N GLU A 269 11.86 20.06 5.23
CA GLU A 269 10.78 21.02 4.91
C GLU A 269 9.44 20.66 5.58
N LEU A 270 9.19 19.37 5.85
CA LEU A 270 8.02 18.94 6.62
C LEU A 270 8.18 19.32 8.10
N GLU A 271 9.32 19.01 8.70
CA GLU A 271 9.64 19.32 10.10
C GLU A 271 9.49 20.82 10.39
N GLU A 272 10.15 21.68 9.60
CA GLU A 272 10.04 23.14 9.74
C GLU A 272 8.57 23.60 9.67
N ARG A 273 7.79 22.98 8.78
CA ARG A 273 6.38 23.33 8.61
C ARG A 273 5.54 22.90 9.82
N ILE A 274 5.82 21.75 10.41
CA ILE A 274 5.11 21.21 11.58
C ILE A 274 5.44 22.02 12.82
N GLU A 275 6.71 22.35 13.05
CA GLU A 275 7.15 23.23 14.15
C GLU A 275 6.40 24.57 14.12
N LYS A 276 6.32 25.20 12.93
CA LYS A 276 5.58 26.45 12.75
C LYS A 276 4.08 26.31 13.01
N ILE A 277 3.49 25.14 12.79
CA ILE A 277 2.07 24.89 13.07
C ILE A 277 1.87 24.72 14.58
N GLN A 278 2.76 23.98 15.25
CA GLN A 278 2.68 23.73 16.69
C GLN A 278 2.91 24.99 17.52
N ALA A 279 3.83 25.87 17.10
CA ALA A 279 4.10 27.15 17.78
C ALA A 279 2.89 28.10 17.85
N ARG A 280 1.94 28.01 16.90
CA ARG A 280 0.75 28.89 16.87
C ARG A 280 -0.14 28.78 18.10
N THR A 281 -0.14 27.61 18.72
CA THR A 281 -0.93 27.35 19.93
C THR A 281 -0.18 27.70 21.21
N ASP A 282 1.16 27.67 21.19
CA ASP A 282 1.98 28.09 22.33
C ASP A 282 1.93 29.61 22.53
N ASP A 283 1.90 30.38 21.44
CA ASP A 283 1.75 31.85 21.49
C ASP A 283 0.34 32.31 21.90
N GLY A 284 -0.67 31.43 21.77
CA GLY A 284 -2.07 31.69 22.12
C GLY A 284 -2.47 31.27 23.54
N ALA A 285 -1.69 30.41 24.19
CA ALA A 285 -1.95 29.95 25.57
C ALA A 285 -1.61 31.01 26.64
N GLY A 286 -1.08 32.17 26.25
CA GLY A 286 -0.74 33.28 27.13
C GLY A 286 -1.89 34.24 27.48
N ASP A 287 -3.08 34.10 26.88
CA ASP A 287 -4.15 35.12 26.99
C ASP A 287 -5.55 34.59 27.36
N GLU A 288 -5.68 33.31 27.75
CA GLU A 288 -6.94 32.71 28.22
C GLU A 288 -6.92 32.36 29.72
N ASN A 289 -6.32 33.23 30.55
CA ASN A 289 -6.54 33.19 32.00
C ASN A 289 -7.00 34.57 32.49
N GLY A 290 -8.24 34.93 32.11
CA GLY A 290 -8.89 36.16 32.52
C GLY A 290 -10.40 36.06 32.38
N GLY A 291 -11.06 35.52 33.42
CA GLY A 291 -12.44 35.79 33.84
C GLY A 291 -13.58 35.55 32.85
N ASP A 292 -14.53 34.68 33.20
CA ASP A 292 -15.65 35.18 34.01
C ASP A 292 -16.46 34.02 34.63
N ASP A 293 -16.92 34.30 35.84
CA ASP A 293 -17.86 33.55 36.66
C ASP A 293 -19.27 33.50 36.02
N ASP A 294 -20.02 32.46 36.41
CA ASP A 294 -21.49 32.33 36.53
C ASP A 294 -22.46 32.82 35.41
N GLU A 295 -23.41 31.89 35.12
CA GLU A 295 -24.68 31.97 34.35
C GLU A 295 -24.68 31.77 32.82
#